data_AF-A0A940U0X7-F1
#
_entry.id   AF-A0A940U0X7-F1
#
_cell.length_a   1.000
_cell.length_b   1.000
_cell.length_c   1.000
_cell.angle_alpha   90.00
_cell.angle_beta   90.00
_cell.angle_gamma   90.00
#
_symmetry.space_group_name_H-M   'P 1'
#
loop_
_entity.id
_entity.type
_entity.pdbx_description
1 polymer ?
#
loop_
_entity_poly.entity_id
_entity_poly.type
_entity_poly.pdbx_seq_one_letter_code
_entity_poly.pdbx_strand_id
1 'polypeptide(L)'
;MHPILCQIGPLTIFTYGLFVALGLLVGLSLALKEANRKGFDSQAILDLVFYTVLAGIIGARIFYVAQNFSFYKENLLSIVKIWEGGLVFQGGLIFAIPIAWALVKKKKLSFWQTFDVLAPYMAFGQAFGRIGCFFAGCCYGKPTNLPWA
;
A
#
# COMPACT_ATOMS: atom_id res chain seq x y z
N MET A 1 12.80 -3.20 18.58
CA MET A 1 11.88 -2.48 17.68
C MET A 1 12.52 -1.14 17.35
N HIS A 2 12.71 -0.83 16.06
CA HIS A 2 13.36 0.40 15.60
C HIS A 2 12.41 1.09 14.59
N PRO A 3 11.46 1.91 15.08
CA PRO A 3 10.43 2.52 14.22
C PRO A 3 10.99 3.64 13.34
N ILE A 4 12.04 4.32 13.79
CA ILE A 4 12.74 5.40 13.09
C ILE A 4 14.06 4.83 12.56
N LEU A 5 14.24 4.88 11.25
CA LEU A 5 15.46 4.41 10.59
C LEU A 5 16.51 5.52 10.56
N CYS A 6 16.10 6.71 10.15
CA CYS A 6 16.96 7.88 10.03
C CYS A 6 16.13 9.15 10.17
N GLN A 7 16.74 10.19 10.72
CA GLN A 7 16.14 11.52 10.82
C GLN A 7 17.08 12.51 10.13
N ILE A 8 16.62 13.11 9.04
CA ILE A 8 17.36 14.11 8.27
C ILE A 8 16.63 15.44 8.46
N GLY A 9 17.02 16.20 9.49
CA GLY A 9 16.34 17.43 9.89
C GLY A 9 14.86 17.18 10.26
N PRO A 10 13.89 17.86 9.62
CA PRO A 10 12.46 17.65 9.90
C PRO A 10 11.91 16.35 9.30
N LEU A 11 12.63 15.70 8.40
CA LEU A 11 12.17 14.48 7.74
C LEU A 11 12.55 13.25 8.56
N THR A 12 11.55 12.55 9.08
CA THR A 12 11.72 11.28 9.78
C THR A 12 11.38 10.13 8.84
N ILE A 13 12.34 9.26 8.58
CA ILE A 13 12.14 8.07 7.76
C ILE A 13 11.74 6.92 8.68
N PHE A 14 10.48 6.49 8.56
CA PHE A 14 9.96 5.36 9.32
C PHE A 14 10.29 4.04 8.63
N THR A 15 10.73 3.06 9.42
CA THR A 15 11.06 1.71 8.97
C THR A 15 9.86 1.03 8.29
N TYR A 16 8.65 1.27 8.79
CA TYR A 16 7.41 0.78 8.19
C TYR A 16 7.23 1.24 6.74
N GLY A 17 7.37 2.55 6.49
CA GLY A 17 7.22 3.12 5.15
C GLY A 17 8.26 2.57 4.17
N LEU A 18 9.51 2.38 4.63
CA LEU A 18 10.56 1.77 3.83
C LEU A 18 10.18 0.34 3.41
N PHE A 19 9.76 -0.51 4.33
CA PHE A 19 9.41 -1.89 4.00
C PHE A 19 8.18 -1.98 3.10
N VAL A 20 7.17 -1.14 3.30
CA VAL A 20 6.03 -1.06 2.39
C VAL A 20 6.47 -0.67 0.97
N ALA A 21 7.35 0.33 0.84
CA ALA A 21 7.91 0.73 -0.45
C ALA A 21 8.73 -0.39 -1.09
N LEU A 22 9.56 -1.10 -0.32
CA LEU A 22 10.32 -2.26 -0.80
C LEU A 22 9.39 -3.38 -1.29
N GLY A 23 8.32 -3.67 -0.57
CA GLY A 23 7.34 -4.66 -0.99
C GLY A 23 6.64 -4.30 -2.30
N LEU A 24 6.31 -3.03 -2.49
CA LEU A 24 5.76 -2.53 -3.75
C LEU A 24 6.78 -2.65 -4.90
N LEU A 25 8.03 -2.23 -4.69
CA LEU A 25 9.07 -2.27 -5.72
C LEU A 25 9.42 -3.70 -6.13
N VAL A 26 9.61 -4.59 -5.16
CA VAL A 26 9.87 -6.02 -5.42
C VAL A 26 8.67 -6.64 -6.12
N GLY A 27 7.45 -6.45 -5.61
CA GLY A 27 6.24 -6.99 -6.22
C GLY A 27 6.04 -6.50 -7.65
N LEU A 28 6.18 -5.19 -7.89
CA LEU A 28 6.04 -4.58 -9.21
C LEU A 28 7.12 -5.07 -10.18
N SER A 29 8.39 -5.10 -9.77
CA SER A 29 9.48 -5.56 -10.64
C SER A 29 9.29 -7.00 -11.12
N LEU A 30 8.83 -7.89 -10.23
CA LEU A 30 8.54 -9.28 -10.58
C LEU A 30 7.26 -9.40 -11.42
N ALA A 31 6.23 -8.61 -11.12
CA ALA A 31 5.01 -8.56 -11.92
C ALA A 31 5.28 -8.08 -13.36
N LEU A 32 6.13 -7.08 -13.55
CA LEU A 32 6.54 -6.61 -14.88
C LEU A 32 7.36 -7.66 -15.64
N LYS A 33 8.25 -8.38 -14.93
CA LYS A 33 9.00 -9.50 -15.52
C LYS A 33 8.05 -10.61 -15.99
N GLU A 34 7.04 -10.92 -15.19
CA GLU A 34 6.04 -11.94 -15.52
C GLU A 34 5.07 -11.49 -16.63
N ALA A 35 4.67 -10.22 -16.62
CA ALA A 35 3.90 -9.61 -17.68
C ALA A 35 4.62 -9.75 -19.03
N ASN A 36 5.89 -9.35 -19.09
CA ASN A 36 6.72 -9.52 -20.30
C ASN A 36 6.83 -10.99 -20.72
N ARG A 37 7.04 -11.91 -19.77
CA ARG A 37 7.12 -13.35 -20.06
C ARG A 37 5.84 -13.90 -20.70
N LYS A 38 4.68 -13.35 -20.30
CA LYS A 38 3.36 -13.75 -20.80
C LYS A 38 2.87 -12.92 -21.99
N GLY A 39 3.68 -11.99 -22.51
CA GLY A 39 3.31 -11.11 -23.63
C GLY A 39 2.33 -9.99 -23.27
N PHE A 40 2.19 -9.64 -22.00
CA PHE A 40 1.41 -8.48 -21.55
C PHE A 40 2.18 -7.18 -21.77
N ASP A 41 1.44 -6.11 -22.05
CA ASP A 41 1.99 -4.76 -22.07
C ASP A 41 2.42 -4.34 -20.65
N SER A 42 3.73 -4.32 -20.42
CA SER A 42 4.33 -3.89 -19.16
C SER A 42 3.99 -2.44 -18.81
N GLN A 43 3.81 -1.56 -19.79
CA GLN A 43 3.41 -0.18 -19.52
C GLN A 43 1.98 -0.13 -19.00
N ALA A 44 1.09 -0.95 -19.56
CA ALA A 44 -0.27 -1.08 -19.06
C ALA A 44 -0.32 -1.59 -17.62
N ILE A 45 0.54 -2.54 -17.25
CA ILE A 45 0.67 -3.05 -15.88
C ILE A 45 1.25 -1.99 -14.93
N LEU A 46 2.29 -1.27 -15.34
CA LEU A 46 2.88 -0.19 -14.55
C LEU A 46 1.85 0.90 -14.26
N ASP A 47 1.16 1.37 -15.28
CA ASP A 47 0.10 2.37 -15.15
C ASP A 47 -1.01 1.87 -14.21
N LEU A 48 -1.43 0.62 -14.37
CA LEU A 48 -2.45 0.00 -13.52
C LEU A 48 -2.02 0.04 -12.04
N VAL A 49 -0.83 -0.46 -11.73
CA VAL A 49 -0.32 -0.48 -10.34
C VAL A 49 -0.17 0.95 -9.80
N PHE A 50 0.39 1.87 -10.60
CA PHE A 50 0.59 3.26 -10.19
C PHE A 50 -0.72 3.94 -9.79
N TYR A 51 -1.74 3.91 -10.66
CA TYR A 51 -3.02 4.53 -10.37
C TYR A 51 -3.80 3.81 -9.27
N THR A 52 -3.68 2.48 -9.16
CA THR A 52 -4.30 1.72 -8.07
C THR A 52 -3.68 2.07 -6.71
N VAL A 53 -2.36 2.20 -6.62
CA VAL A 53 -1.67 2.65 -5.40
C VAL A 53 -2.08 4.08 -5.05
N LEU A 54 -2.11 4.99 -6.02
CA LEU A 54 -2.53 6.37 -5.81
C LEU A 54 -3.98 6.45 -5.30
N ALA A 55 -4.91 5.73 -5.93
CA ALA A 55 -6.29 5.65 -5.50
C ALA A 55 -6.42 5.03 -4.09
N GLY A 56 -5.59 4.03 -3.78
CA GLY A 56 -5.54 3.42 -2.45
C GLY A 56 -5.09 4.39 -1.36
N ILE A 57 -4.05 5.19 -1.61
CA ILE A 57 -3.57 6.20 -0.65
C ILE A 57 -4.64 7.28 -0.43
N ILE A 58 -5.23 7.78 -1.52
CA ILE A 58 -6.29 8.79 -1.46
C ILE A 58 -7.52 8.24 -0.71
N GLY A 59 -8.00 7.06 -1.08
CA GLY A 59 -9.14 6.42 -0.43
C GLY A 59 -8.90 6.12 1.05
N ALA A 60 -7.71 5.64 1.40
CA ALA A 60 -7.33 5.39 2.78
C ALA A 60 -7.36 6.66 3.62
N ARG A 61 -6.96 7.81 3.05
CA ARG A 61 -7.02 9.11 3.71
C ARG A 61 -8.44 9.63 3.85
N ILE A 62 -9.22 9.61 2.76
CA ILE A 62 -10.62 10.07 2.77
C ILE A 62 -11.42 9.30 3.83
N PHE A 63 -11.25 7.97 3.88
CA PHE A 63 -11.96 7.14 4.84
C PHE A 63 -11.50 7.34 6.28
N TYR A 64 -10.21 7.63 6.52
CA TYR A 64 -9.73 8.00 7.85
C TYR A 64 -10.33 9.34 8.32
N VAL A 65 -10.38 10.32 7.42
CA VAL A 65 -10.95 11.65 7.70
C VAL A 65 -12.45 11.55 7.95
N ALA A 66 -13.17 10.73 7.18
CA ALA A 66 -14.59 10.48 7.39
C ALA A 66 -14.89 9.88 8.78
N GLN A 67 -14.06 8.94 9.25
CA GLN A 67 -14.21 8.36 10.59
C GLN A 67 -13.88 9.35 11.71
N ASN A 68 -12.97 10.30 11.45
CA ASN A 68 -12.51 11.30 12.43
C ASN A 68 -13.01 12.70 12.09
N PHE A 69 -14.18 12.82 11.46
CA PHE A 69 -14.67 14.08 10.89
C PHE A 69 -14.76 15.21 11.94
N SER A 70 -15.13 14.87 13.18
CA SER A 70 -15.19 15.80 14.29
C SER A 70 -13.87 16.51 14.59
N PHE A 71 -12.72 15.87 14.30
CA PHE A 71 -11.39 16.47 14.49
C PHE A 71 -11.01 17.39 13.30
N TYR A 72 -11.41 17.03 12.08
CA TYR A 72 -11.03 17.76 10.87
C TYR A 72 -11.92 18.94 10.53
N LYS A 73 -13.15 19.01 11.07
CA LYS A 73 -14.07 20.14 10.85
C LYS A 73 -13.50 21.49 11.30
N GLU A 74 -12.61 21.48 12.30
CA GLU A 74 -12.00 22.67 12.88
C GLU A 74 -10.75 23.12 12.11
N ASN A 75 -10.13 22.22 11.34
CA ASN A 75 -8.97 22.53 10.52
C ASN A 75 -8.92 21.64 9.27
N LEU A 76 -9.57 22.10 8.21
CA LEU A 76 -9.67 21.39 6.93
C LEU A 76 -8.30 21.19 6.26
N LEU A 77 -7.31 22.05 6.51
CA LEU A 77 -5.96 21.90 5.94
C LEU A 77 -5.26 20.63 6.48
N SER A 78 -5.62 20.18 7.68
CA SER A 78 -5.08 18.93 8.26
C SER A 78 -5.49 17.68 7.46
N ILE A 79 -6.54 17.75 6.64
CA ILE A 79 -6.99 16.63 5.79
C ILE A 79 -5.89 16.19 4.82
N VAL A 80 -5.10 17.12 4.29
CA VAL A 80 -4.07 16.84 3.27
C VAL A 80 -2.76 16.33 3.89
N LYS A 81 -2.59 16.47 5.21
CA LYS A 81 -1.36 16.12 5.93
C LYS A 81 -1.19 14.61 6.11
N ILE A 82 -0.95 13.91 5.01
CA ILE A 82 -0.73 12.46 4.98
C ILE A 82 0.54 12.03 5.73
N TRP A 83 1.51 12.95 5.89
CA TRP A 83 2.76 12.70 6.61
C TRP A 83 2.59 12.64 8.13
N GLU A 84 1.49 13.17 8.67
CA GLU A 84 1.12 13.00 10.09
C GLU A 84 0.51 11.60 10.35
N GLY A 85 0.42 10.74 9.33
CA GLY A 85 -0.20 9.43 9.39
C GLY A 85 -1.70 9.49 9.16
N GLY A 86 -2.44 8.49 9.64
CA GLY A 86 -3.89 8.43 9.50
C GLY A 86 -4.34 7.93 8.13
N LEU A 87 -4.00 6.68 7.83
CA LEU A 87 -4.44 5.95 6.63
C LEU A 87 -5.15 4.67 7.09
N VAL A 88 -6.34 4.42 6.54
CA VAL A 88 -7.15 3.24 6.88
C VAL A 88 -7.20 2.30 5.70
N PHE A 89 -6.80 1.04 5.93
CA PHE A 89 -6.69 0.02 4.90
C PHE A 89 -8.01 -0.20 4.13
N GLN A 90 -9.14 -0.23 4.84
CA GLN A 90 -10.48 -0.40 4.26
C GLN A 90 -10.79 0.70 3.23
N GLY A 91 -10.47 1.95 3.55
CA GLY A 91 -10.61 3.07 2.62
C GLY A 91 -9.76 2.90 1.38
N GLY A 92 -8.55 2.36 1.53
CA GLY A 92 -7.69 2.06 0.40
C GLY A 92 -8.31 1.04 -0.54
N LEU A 93 -8.85 -0.07 -0.02
CA LEU A 93 -9.49 -1.11 -0.84
C LEU A 93 -10.74 -0.61 -1.59
N ILE A 94 -11.60 0.15 -0.90
CA ILE A 94 -12.84 0.68 -1.46
C ILE A 94 -12.58 1.54 -2.71
N PHE A 95 -11.47 2.27 -2.75
CA PHE A 95 -11.11 3.11 -3.89
C PHE A 95 -10.18 2.42 -4.89
N ALA A 96 -9.25 1.59 -4.42
CA ALA A 96 -8.28 0.90 -5.27
C ALA A 96 -8.96 -0.11 -6.21
N ILE A 97 -9.94 -0.88 -5.73
CA ILE A 97 -10.60 -1.94 -6.52
C ILE A 97 -11.39 -1.37 -7.72
N PRO A 98 -12.29 -0.38 -7.54
CA PRO A 98 -13.02 0.21 -8.66
C PRO A 98 -12.10 0.87 -9.69
N ILE A 99 -11.05 1.57 -9.23
CA ILE A 99 -10.08 2.20 -10.13
C ILE A 99 -9.28 1.15 -10.91
N ALA A 100 -8.80 0.10 -10.25
CA ALA A 100 -8.13 -1.01 -10.93
C ALA A 100 -9.04 -1.64 -12.00
N TRP A 101 -10.29 -1.92 -11.66
CA TRP A 101 -11.27 -2.49 -12.60
C TRP A 101 -11.56 -1.56 -13.79
N ALA A 102 -11.73 -0.26 -13.54
CA ALA A 102 -11.95 0.74 -14.58
C ALA A 102 -10.75 0.85 -15.52
N LEU A 103 -9.53 0.78 -15.00
CA LEU A 103 -8.29 0.83 -15.79
C LEU A 103 -8.08 -0.42 -16.63
N VAL A 104 -8.34 -1.60 -16.08
CA VAL A 104 -8.32 -2.86 -16.83
C VAL A 104 -9.27 -2.77 -18.04
N LYS A 105 -10.50 -2.29 -17.83
CA LYS A 105 -11.47 -2.08 -18.92
C LYS A 105 -10.99 -1.02 -19.92
N LYS A 106 -10.53 0.14 -19.44
CA LYS A 106 -10.06 1.26 -20.30
C LYS A 106 -8.89 0.85 -21.19
N LYS A 107 -7.96 0.04 -20.66
CA LYS A 107 -6.79 -0.48 -21.37
C LYS A 107 -7.08 -1.76 -22.16
N LYS A 108 -8.35 -2.21 -22.21
CA LYS A 108 -8.79 -3.43 -22.91
C LYS A 108 -8.01 -4.68 -22.51
N LEU A 109 -7.57 -4.73 -21.25
CA LEU A 109 -6.87 -5.88 -20.69
C LEU A 109 -7.88 -6.96 -20.29
N SER A 110 -7.48 -8.23 -20.41
CA SER A 110 -8.25 -9.33 -19.81
C SER A 110 -8.15 -9.25 -18.29
N PHE A 111 -9.30 -9.14 -17.62
CA PHE A 111 -9.36 -9.01 -16.16
C PHE A 111 -8.70 -10.20 -15.46
N TRP A 112 -9.07 -11.43 -15.84
CA TRP A 112 -8.56 -12.64 -15.22
C TRP A 112 -7.06 -12.81 -15.42
N GLN A 113 -6.57 -12.61 -16.65
CA GLN A 113 -5.14 -12.77 -16.91
C GLN A 113 -4.32 -11.67 -16.23
N THR A 114 -4.83 -10.43 -16.18
CA THR A 114 -4.17 -9.34 -15.44
C THR A 114 -4.10 -9.67 -13.96
N PHE A 115 -5.18 -10.19 -13.39
CA PHE A 115 -5.22 -10.60 -11.99
C PHE A 115 -4.29 -11.78 -11.71
N ASP A 116 -4.24 -12.80 -12.58
CA ASP A 116 -3.34 -13.95 -12.46
C ASP A 116 -1.85 -13.53 -12.54
N VAL A 117 -1.55 -12.49 -13.31
CA VAL A 117 -0.20 -11.91 -13.35
C VAL A 117 0.11 -11.18 -12.05
N LEU A 118 -0.82 -10.40 -11.50
CA LEU A 118 -0.56 -9.54 -10.34
C LEU A 118 -0.67 -10.25 -8.98
N ALA A 119 -1.60 -11.20 -8.84
CA ALA A 119 -1.98 -11.79 -7.56
C ALA A 119 -0.83 -12.46 -6.78
N PRO A 120 0.06 -13.26 -7.40
CA PRO A 120 1.20 -13.83 -6.69
C PRO A 120 2.12 -12.75 -6.10
N TYR A 121 2.27 -11.62 -6.80
CA TYR A 121 3.20 -10.57 -6.39
C TYR A 121 2.63 -9.61 -5.34
N MET A 122 1.30 -9.57 -5.18
CA MET A 122 0.68 -8.85 -4.06
C MET A 122 1.12 -9.41 -2.69
N ALA A 123 1.52 -10.68 -2.63
CA ALA A 123 2.04 -11.31 -1.41
C ALA A 123 3.31 -10.61 -0.88
N PHE A 124 4.15 -10.04 -1.75
CA PHE A 124 5.33 -9.28 -1.30
C PHE A 124 4.94 -8.03 -0.52
N GLY A 125 3.89 -7.32 -0.95
CA GLY A 125 3.36 -6.17 -0.21
C GLY A 125 2.96 -6.56 1.23
N GLN A 126 2.32 -7.72 1.41
CA GLN A 126 1.96 -8.23 2.73
C GLN A 126 3.16 -8.71 3.53
N ALA A 127 4.08 -9.48 2.92
CA ALA A 127 5.26 -10.01 3.60
C ALA A 127 6.14 -8.88 4.15
N PHE A 128 6.49 -7.91 3.29
CA PHE A 128 7.27 -6.75 3.72
C PHE A 128 6.48 -5.84 4.66
N GLY A 129 5.18 -5.66 4.44
CA GLY A 129 4.32 -4.92 5.36
C GLY A 129 4.35 -5.49 6.78
N ARG A 130 4.35 -6.82 6.94
CA ARG A 130 4.44 -7.48 8.25
C ARG A 130 5.80 -7.31 8.92
N ILE A 131 6.88 -7.37 8.14
CA ILE A 131 8.22 -7.03 8.64
C ILE A 131 8.23 -5.57 9.12
N GLY A 132 7.65 -4.65 8.34
CA GLY A 132 7.48 -3.25 8.73
C GLY A 132 6.70 -3.08 10.04
N CYS A 133 5.59 -3.81 10.22
CA CYS A 133 4.80 -3.80 11.45
C CYS A 133 5.62 -4.27 12.66
N PHE A 134 6.41 -5.34 12.49
CA PHE A 134 7.29 -5.85 13.54
C PHE A 134 8.30 -4.79 14.00
N PHE A 135 8.96 -4.08 13.07
CA PHE A 135 9.88 -3.00 13.43
C PHE A 135 9.19 -1.78 14.04
N ALA A 136 7.96 -1.47 13.61
CA ALA A 136 7.11 -0.43 14.17
C ALA A 136 6.57 -0.79 15.57
N GLY A 137 6.74 -2.04 16.01
CA GLY A 137 6.29 -2.50 17.31
C GLY A 137 4.80 -2.77 17.39
N CYS A 138 4.15 -3.09 16.26
CA CYS A 138 2.75 -3.45 16.22
C CYS A 138 2.54 -4.87 15.67
N CYS A 139 1.35 -5.42 15.89
CA CYS A 139 0.92 -6.72 15.35
C CYS A 139 1.80 -7.93 15.73
N TYR A 140 2.43 -7.92 16.91
CA TYR A 140 3.28 -9.01 17.43
C TYR A 140 2.51 -10.20 18.01
N GLY A 141 1.18 -10.15 18.00
CA GLY A 141 0.33 -11.25 18.45
C GLY A 141 -0.14 -11.10 19.90
N LYS A 142 -0.53 -12.23 20.50
CA LYS A 142 -1.04 -12.29 21.88
C LYS A 142 0.13 -12.62 22.84
N PRO A 143 0.10 -12.12 24.09
CA PRO A 143 1.06 -12.56 25.11
C PRO A 143 1.04 -14.08 25.27
N THR A 144 2.21 -14.70 25.34
CA THR A 144 2.37 -16.15 25.52
C THR A 144 3.58 -16.43 26.41
N ASN A 145 3.64 -17.63 26.99
CA ASN A 145 4.78 -18.09 27.78
C ASN A 145 5.73 -19.02 26.97
N LEU A 146 5.66 -18.96 25.64
CA LEU A 146 6.50 -19.78 24.76
C LEU A 146 7.93 -19.19 24.71
N PRO A 147 8.97 -20.02 24.51
CA PRO A 147 10.37 -19.56 24.56
C PRO A 147 10.77 -18.65 23.39
N TRP A 148 9.93 -18.54 22.35
CA TRP A 148 10.10 -17.64 21.21
C TRP A 148 9.15 -16.43 21.24
N ALA A 149 8.46 -16.22 22.37
CA ALA A 149 7.57 -15.09 22.58
C ALA A 149 8.32 -13.75 22.61
#